data_AF-A0A231NSH7-F1
#
_entry.id   AF-A0A231NSH7-F1
#
_cell.length_a   1.000
_cell.length_b   1.000
_cell.length_c   1.000
_cell.angle_alpha   90.00
_cell.angle_beta   90.00
_cell.angle_gamma   90.00
#
_symmetry.space_group_name_H-M   'P 1'
#
loop_
_entity.id
_entity.type
_entity.pdbx_description
1 polymer ?
#
loop_
_entity_poly.entity_id
_entity_poly.type
_entity_poly.pdbx_seq_one_letter_code
_entity_poly.pdbx_strand_id
1 'polypeptide(L)'
;MKFNRKTAGKGIIILNLFTIAVFLLVILKILPYESISGGQLDSYEAAVRTATTSIVMIIYGIPVVAAASGLVRVKAYKKFYIGWLIFALILMAVLFFEASIIGVIVVSFGLPLIAVAAGVIEYRQFNLASKIYLWLSFFFACLNTLGNLFGSTWFEKIIMGLVTLIQAMLYFYLARSNPKRKHRKG
;
A
#
# COMPACT_ATOMS: atom_id res chain seq x y z
N MET A 1 -17.44 -4.58 -18.88
CA MET A 1 -17.16 -5.51 -17.77
C MET A 1 -17.30 -4.78 -16.44
N LYS A 2 -18.27 -5.11 -15.57
CA LYS A 2 -18.39 -4.46 -14.25
C LYS A 2 -17.24 -4.93 -13.37
N PHE A 3 -16.16 -4.16 -13.34
CA PHE A 3 -15.04 -4.40 -12.42
C PHE A 3 -15.59 -4.50 -10.99
N ASN A 4 -15.12 -5.45 -10.19
CA ASN A 4 -15.60 -5.70 -8.82
C ASN A 4 -14.56 -5.17 -7.82
N ARG A 5 -14.98 -4.50 -6.74
CA ARG A 5 -14.09 -4.00 -5.68
C ARG A 5 -13.13 -5.07 -5.14
N LYS A 6 -13.61 -6.29 -4.97
CA LYS A 6 -12.76 -7.41 -4.52
C LYS A 6 -11.68 -7.75 -5.55
N THR A 7 -12.00 -7.72 -6.84
CA THR A 7 -11.03 -7.95 -7.92
C THR A 7 -9.98 -6.84 -7.95
N ALA A 8 -10.40 -5.58 -7.78
CA ALA A 8 -9.48 -4.45 -7.69
C ALA A 8 -8.51 -4.60 -6.50
N GLY A 9 -9.03 -4.96 -5.32
CA GLY A 9 -8.23 -5.22 -4.13
C GLY A 9 -7.22 -6.35 -4.32
N LYS A 10 -7.62 -7.46 -4.98
CA LYS A 10 -6.70 -8.55 -5.32
C LYS A 10 -5.60 -8.08 -6.27
N GLY A 11 -5.97 -7.32 -7.31
CA GLY A 11 -5.01 -6.76 -8.26
C GLY A 11 -3.94 -5.90 -7.57
N ILE A 12 -4.35 -5.00 -6.67
CA ILE A 12 -3.42 -4.18 -5.89
C ILE A 12 -2.49 -5.05 -5.05
N ILE A 13 -3.02 -6.05 -4.34
CA ILE A 13 -2.20 -6.95 -3.52
C ILE A 13 -1.21 -7.75 -4.38
N ILE A 14 -1.63 -8.25 -5.55
CA ILE A 14 -0.74 -8.97 -6.47
C ILE A 14 0.39 -8.07 -6.97
N LEU A 15 0.09 -6.84 -7.37
CA LEU A 15 1.10 -5.87 -7.82
C LEU A 15 2.05 -5.50 -6.68
N ASN A 16 1.54 -5.33 -5.45
CA ASN A 16 2.35 -5.12 -4.26
C ASN A 16 3.32 -6.29 -3.99
N LEU A 17 2.84 -7.54 -4.13
CA LEU A 17 3.67 -8.73 -3.96
C LEU A 17 4.73 -8.84 -5.08
N PHE A 18 4.37 -8.47 -6.31
CA PHE A 18 5.34 -8.37 -7.41
C PHE A 18 6.43 -7.34 -7.09
N THR A 19 6.06 -6.14 -6.61
CA THR A 19 7.04 -5.13 -6.19
C THR A 19 7.96 -5.63 -5.07
N ILE A 20 7.41 -6.34 -4.07
CA ILE A 20 8.24 -6.98 -3.03
C ILE A 20 9.22 -7.98 -3.66
N ALA A 21 8.78 -8.80 -4.60
CA ALA A 21 9.66 -9.75 -5.27
C ALA A 21 10.80 -9.04 -6.02
N VAL A 22 10.52 -7.95 -6.74
CA VAL A 22 11.54 -7.12 -7.40
C VAL A 22 12.55 -6.58 -6.37
N PHE A 23 12.07 -6.03 -5.25
CA PHE A 23 12.94 -5.52 -4.19
C PHE A 23 13.82 -6.60 -3.56
N LEU A 24 13.29 -7.81 -3.36
CA LEU A 24 14.07 -8.95 -2.89
C LEU A 24 15.13 -9.37 -3.91
N LEU A 25 14.82 -9.37 -5.22
CA LEU A 25 15.81 -9.67 -6.26
C LEU A 25 16.97 -8.65 -6.27
N VAL A 26 16.69 -7.38 -5.99
CA VAL A 26 17.74 -6.36 -5.83
C VAL A 26 18.59 -6.64 -4.59
N ILE A 27 17.97 -6.92 -3.44
CA ILE A 27 18.68 -7.25 -2.19
C ILE A 27 19.55 -8.51 -2.33
N LEU A 28 19.10 -9.46 -3.16
CA LEU A 28 19.85 -10.68 -3.47
C LEU A 28 20.91 -10.48 -4.57
N LYS A 29 21.10 -9.24 -5.05
CA LYS A 29 22.02 -8.88 -6.15
C LYS A 29 21.74 -9.61 -7.47
N ILE A 30 20.51 -10.09 -7.65
CA ILE A 30 20.04 -10.71 -8.91
C ILE A 30 19.64 -9.62 -9.90
N LEU A 31 19.04 -8.53 -9.40
CA LEU A 31 18.73 -7.33 -10.18
C LEU A 31 19.67 -6.18 -9.80
N PRO A 32 19.97 -5.27 -10.77
CA PRO A 32 20.77 -4.08 -10.52
C PRO A 32 20.05 -3.15 -9.55
N TYR A 33 20.81 -2.48 -8.66
CA TYR A 33 20.23 -1.63 -7.61
C TYR A 33 19.59 -0.35 -8.17
N GLU A 34 19.95 0.00 -9.39
CA GLU A 34 19.35 1.04 -10.22
C GLU A 34 17.90 0.72 -10.61
N SER A 35 17.41 -0.50 -10.30
CA SER A 35 15.99 -0.88 -10.36
C SER A 35 15.19 -0.42 -9.13
N ILE A 36 15.76 0.47 -8.31
CA ILE A 36 15.10 1.05 -7.14
C ILE A 36 15.06 2.56 -7.31
N SER A 37 13.91 3.17 -6.99
CA SER A 37 13.71 4.62 -6.96
C SER A 37 14.12 5.32 -8.26
N GLY A 38 13.78 4.74 -9.41
CA GLY A 38 14.14 5.31 -10.71
C GLY A 38 15.64 5.31 -11.01
N GLY A 39 16.45 4.54 -10.28
CA GLY A 39 17.90 4.48 -10.44
C GLY A 39 18.61 5.80 -10.13
N GLN A 40 18.07 6.56 -9.19
CA GLN A 40 18.61 7.85 -8.73
C GLN A 40 19.40 7.74 -7.41
N LEU A 41 19.53 6.53 -6.86
CA LEU A 41 20.24 6.30 -5.62
C LEU A 41 21.74 6.17 -5.89
N ASP A 42 22.56 6.79 -5.04
CA ASP A 42 24.01 6.85 -5.24
C ASP A 42 24.74 5.54 -4.92
N SER A 43 24.09 4.61 -4.21
CA SER A 43 24.73 3.36 -3.80
C SER A 43 23.78 2.18 -3.63
N TYR A 44 24.37 0.98 -3.65
CA TYR A 44 23.68 -0.27 -3.33
C TYR A 44 23.09 -0.26 -1.91
N GLU A 45 23.82 0.26 -0.92
CA GLU A 45 23.32 0.34 0.46
C GLU A 45 22.09 1.25 0.56
N ALA A 46 22.09 2.39 -0.15
CA ALA A 46 20.94 3.28 -0.22
C ALA A 46 19.72 2.59 -0.86
N ALA A 47 19.94 1.81 -1.92
CA ALA A 47 18.92 1.00 -2.56
C ALA A 47 18.36 -0.10 -1.65
N VAL A 48 19.22 -0.82 -0.93
CA VAL A 48 18.79 -1.83 0.06
C VAL A 48 17.97 -1.21 1.17
N ARG A 49 18.37 -0.05 1.70
CA ARG A 49 17.61 0.68 2.74
C ARG A 49 16.23 1.11 2.23
N THR A 50 16.19 1.65 1.01
CA THR A 50 14.95 2.08 0.36
C THR A 50 14.02 0.90 0.06
N ALA A 51 14.56 -0.19 -0.47
CA ALA A 51 13.85 -1.42 -0.76
C ALA A 51 13.28 -2.04 0.53
N THR A 52 14.09 -2.15 1.59
CA THR A 52 13.68 -2.72 2.88
C THR A 52 12.56 -1.89 3.50
N THR A 53 12.70 -0.56 3.54
CA THR A 53 11.65 0.34 4.01
C THR A 53 10.37 0.11 3.21
N SER A 54 10.46 0.09 1.89
CA SER A 54 9.30 -0.07 1.01
C SER A 54 8.63 -1.44 1.17
N ILE A 55 9.38 -2.54 1.33
CA ILE A 55 8.84 -3.87 1.62
C ILE A 55 7.98 -3.83 2.89
N VAL A 56 8.49 -3.24 3.97
CA VAL A 56 7.78 -3.14 5.24
C VAL A 56 6.48 -2.33 5.07
N MET A 57 6.55 -1.21 4.35
CA MET A 57 5.39 -0.37 4.06
C MET A 57 4.33 -1.09 3.21
N ILE A 58 4.76 -1.87 2.22
CA ILE A 58 3.86 -2.66 1.37
C ILE A 58 3.19 -3.76 2.18
N ILE A 59 3.94 -4.51 3.00
CA ILE A 59 3.40 -5.54 3.89
C ILE A 59 2.35 -4.94 4.83
N TYR A 60 2.70 -3.82 5.47
CA TYR A 60 1.79 -3.06 6.33
C TYR A 60 0.47 -2.72 5.63
N GLY A 61 0.53 -2.30 4.37
CA GLY A 61 -0.63 -1.90 3.57
C GLY A 61 -1.56 -3.04 3.15
N ILE A 62 -1.12 -4.31 3.12
CA ILE A 62 -1.93 -5.43 2.61
C ILE A 62 -3.25 -5.59 3.38
N PRO A 63 -3.28 -5.67 4.73
CA PRO A 63 -4.54 -5.74 5.46
C PRO A 63 -5.43 -4.51 5.28
N VAL A 64 -4.83 -3.34 5.11
CA VAL A 64 -5.56 -2.09 4.86
C VAL A 64 -6.30 -2.15 3.53
N VAL A 65 -5.62 -2.57 2.46
CA VAL A 65 -6.23 -2.77 1.13
C VAL A 65 -7.27 -3.89 1.18
N ALA A 66 -7.01 -4.98 1.89
CA ALA A 66 -7.95 -6.09 2.04
C ALA A 66 -9.25 -5.67 2.77
N ALA A 67 -9.14 -4.81 3.78
CA ALA A 67 -10.28 -4.20 4.46
C ALA A 67 -11.02 -3.21 3.54
N ALA A 68 -10.31 -2.26 2.93
CA ALA A 68 -10.89 -1.20 2.11
C ALA A 68 -11.60 -1.73 0.86
N SER A 69 -11.08 -2.79 0.24
CA SER A 69 -11.68 -3.48 -0.91
C SER A 69 -12.84 -4.41 -0.53
N GLY A 70 -13.01 -4.72 0.76
CA GLY A 70 -14.01 -5.67 1.25
C GLY A 70 -13.65 -7.13 0.99
N LEU A 71 -12.38 -7.45 0.76
CA LEU A 71 -11.88 -8.83 0.68
C LEU A 71 -12.03 -9.55 2.01
N VAL A 72 -11.73 -8.85 3.11
CA VAL A 72 -11.83 -9.38 4.46
C VAL A 72 -13.06 -8.81 5.16
N ARG A 73 -13.84 -9.69 5.81
CA ARG A 73 -14.89 -9.27 6.75
C ARG A 73 -14.22 -8.83 8.04
N VAL A 74 -13.86 -7.57 8.10
CA VAL A 74 -13.22 -6.89 9.23
C VAL A 74 -13.65 -7.39 10.62
N LYS A 75 -14.96 -7.47 10.89
CA LYS A 75 -15.50 -7.96 12.18
C LYS A 75 -15.06 -9.39 12.55
N ALA A 76 -14.89 -10.26 11.57
CA ALA A 76 -14.47 -11.65 11.78
C ALA A 76 -12.99 -11.77 12.17
N TYR A 77 -12.19 -10.73 11.91
CA TYR A 77 -10.74 -10.73 12.11
C TYR A 77 -10.30 -9.70 13.16
N LYS A 78 -11.20 -9.32 14.10
CA LYS A 78 -10.94 -8.27 15.11
C LYS A 78 -9.60 -8.46 15.84
N LYS A 79 -9.30 -9.69 16.31
CA LYS A 79 -8.04 -10.01 17.02
C LYS A 79 -6.80 -9.77 16.16
N PHE A 80 -6.86 -10.14 14.87
CA PHE A 80 -5.79 -9.90 13.93
C PHE A 80 -5.52 -8.40 13.74
N TYR A 81 -6.57 -7.59 13.58
CA TYR A 81 -6.42 -6.14 13.43
C TYR A 81 -5.96 -5.43 14.72
N ILE A 82 -6.25 -5.97 15.91
CA ILE A 82 -5.65 -5.49 17.16
C ILE A 82 -4.13 -5.73 17.15
N GLY A 83 -3.69 -6.95 16.81
CA GLY A 83 -2.27 -7.24 16.66
C GLY A 83 -1.60 -6.37 15.60
N TRP A 84 -2.28 -6.14 14.48
CA TRP A 84 -1.78 -5.27 13.41
C TRP A 84 -1.72 -3.79 13.82
N LEU A 85 -2.61 -3.34 14.71
CA LEU A 85 -2.56 -1.99 15.29
C LEU A 85 -1.29 -1.83 16.14
N ILE A 86 -0.99 -2.80 17.00
CA ILE A 86 0.23 -2.80 17.82
C ILE A 86 1.47 -2.81 16.92
N PHE A 87 1.49 -3.69 15.91
CA PHE A 87 2.56 -3.72 14.91
C PHE A 87 2.75 -2.36 14.22
N ALA A 88 1.66 -1.70 13.82
CA ALA A 88 1.71 -0.38 13.19
C ALA A 88 2.31 0.69 14.10
N LEU A 89 1.96 0.68 15.40
CA LEU A 89 2.51 1.62 16.38
C LEU A 89 4.01 1.40 16.60
N ILE A 90 4.44 0.13 16.72
CA ILE A 90 5.87 -0.23 16.81
C ILE A 90 6.59 0.19 15.54
N LEU A 91 6.01 -0.09 14.37
CA LEU A 91 6.58 0.28 13.09
C LEU A 91 6.74 1.80 12.96
N MET A 92 5.77 2.61 13.39
CA MET A 92 5.93 4.07 13.42
C MET A 92 7.09 4.51 14.31
N ALA A 93 7.25 3.91 15.48
CA ALA A 93 8.39 4.23 16.35
C ALA A 93 9.71 3.91 15.65
N VAL A 94 9.83 2.73 15.04
CA VAL A 94 11.02 2.35 14.25
C VAL A 94 11.28 3.33 13.10
N LEU A 95 10.26 3.66 12.31
CA LEU A 95 10.39 4.59 11.18
C LEU A 95 10.76 6.01 11.63
N PHE A 96 10.29 6.43 12.80
CA PHE A 96 10.66 7.71 13.40
C PHE A 96 12.14 7.74 13.79
N PHE A 97 12.64 6.68 14.45
CA PHE A 97 14.07 6.55 14.77
C PHE A 97 14.95 6.47 13.53
N GLU A 98 14.46 5.86 12.44
CA GLU A 98 15.12 5.82 11.14
C GLU A 98 15.04 7.15 10.36
N ALA A 99 14.45 8.20 10.95
CA ALA A 99 14.18 9.50 10.32
C ALA A 99 13.36 9.42 9.02
N SER A 100 12.61 8.33 8.83
CA SER A 100 11.75 8.12 7.65
C SER A 100 10.39 8.79 7.86
N ILE A 101 10.35 10.12 7.77
CA ILE A 101 9.12 10.92 7.93
C ILE A 101 8.03 10.45 6.97
N ILE A 102 8.39 10.15 5.72
CA ILE A 102 7.46 9.63 4.70
C ILE A 102 6.89 8.29 5.15
N GLY A 103 7.71 7.39 5.71
CA GLY A 103 7.27 6.12 6.27
C GLY A 103 6.25 6.33 7.40
N VAL A 104 6.55 7.19 8.37
CA VAL A 104 5.64 7.51 9.49
C VAL A 104 4.30 8.02 8.98
N ILE A 105 4.31 8.92 8.00
CA ILE A 105 3.11 9.48 7.37
C ILE A 105 2.27 8.36 6.74
N VAL A 106 2.88 7.49 5.94
CA VAL A 106 2.16 6.43 5.23
C VAL A 106 1.59 5.38 6.20
N VAL A 107 2.31 5.03 7.28
CA VAL A 107 1.75 4.16 8.33
C VAL A 107 0.59 4.85 9.05
N SER A 108 0.72 6.14 9.34
CA SER A 108 -0.33 6.91 10.02
C SER A 108 -1.66 6.90 9.26
N PHE A 109 -1.62 6.91 7.93
CA PHE A 109 -2.83 6.88 7.09
C PHE A 109 -3.59 5.54 7.12
N GLY A 110 -2.91 4.42 7.38
CA GLY A 110 -3.56 3.10 7.48
C GLY A 110 -4.14 2.82 8.88
N LEU A 111 -3.67 3.53 9.91
CA LEU A 111 -4.07 3.31 11.31
C LEU A 111 -5.58 3.41 11.54
N PRO A 112 -6.31 4.40 11.02
CA PRO A 112 -7.75 4.49 11.27
C PRO A 112 -8.51 3.31 10.69
N LEU A 113 -8.09 2.76 9.54
CA LEU A 113 -8.71 1.54 9.00
C LEU A 113 -8.47 0.33 9.89
N ILE A 114 -7.25 0.20 10.42
CA ILE A 114 -6.88 -0.89 11.31
C ILE A 114 -7.60 -0.74 12.67
N ALA A 115 -7.71 0.48 13.19
CA ALA A 115 -8.39 0.77 14.46
C ALA A 115 -9.90 0.54 14.38
N VAL A 116 -10.55 0.95 13.28
CA VAL A 116 -11.95 0.59 13.05
C VAL A 116 -12.08 -0.93 12.85
N ALA A 117 -11.09 -1.56 12.22
CA ALA A 117 -11.11 -3.00 12.02
C ALA A 117 -10.88 -3.83 13.28
N ALA A 118 -10.12 -3.29 14.22
CA ALA A 118 -9.95 -3.77 15.58
C ALA A 118 -11.19 -3.50 16.46
N GLY A 119 -12.20 -2.80 15.94
CA GLY A 119 -13.42 -2.44 16.67
C GLY A 119 -13.19 -1.40 17.77
N VAL A 120 -12.10 -0.63 17.68
CA VAL A 120 -11.76 0.49 18.57
C VAL A 120 -12.56 1.74 18.19
N ILE A 121 -12.88 1.88 16.91
CA ILE A 121 -13.58 3.04 16.34
C ILE A 121 -14.86 2.58 15.64
N GLU A 122 -15.92 3.40 15.67
CA GLU A 122 -17.20 3.10 15.03
C GLU A 122 -17.10 2.81 13.52
N TYR A 123 -17.92 1.87 13.05
CA TYR A 123 -17.98 1.50 11.62
C TYR A 123 -18.38 2.66 10.70
N ARG A 124 -19.05 3.70 11.21
CA ARG A 124 -19.37 4.91 10.43
C ARG A 124 -18.08 5.62 9.98
N GLN A 125 -17.06 5.66 10.84
CA GLN A 125 -15.76 6.27 10.54
C GLN A 125 -14.92 5.39 9.60
N PHE A 126 -15.18 4.07 9.54
CA PHE A 126 -14.53 3.16 8.57
C PHE A 126 -14.63 3.65 7.14
N ASN A 127 -15.84 4.06 6.73
CA ASN A 127 -16.10 4.42 5.35
C ASN A 127 -15.36 5.69 4.95
N LEU A 128 -15.26 6.66 5.87
CA LEU A 128 -14.50 7.88 5.66
C LEU A 128 -13.00 7.59 5.61
N ALA A 129 -12.47 6.89 6.61
CA ALA A 129 -11.07 6.49 6.68
C ALA A 129 -10.63 5.69 5.44
N SER A 130 -11.43 4.69 5.05
CA SER A 130 -11.18 3.89 3.84
C SER A 130 -11.13 4.75 2.59
N LYS A 131 -12.03 5.72 2.47
CA LYS A 131 -12.07 6.60 1.30
C LYS A 131 -10.85 7.53 1.26
N ILE A 132 -10.47 8.11 2.41
CA ILE A 132 -9.27 8.95 2.54
C ILE A 132 -8.02 8.15 2.15
N TYR A 133 -7.83 6.96 2.74
CA TYR A 133 -6.71 6.08 2.43
C TYR A 133 -6.63 5.76 0.93
N LEU A 134 -7.73 5.34 0.32
CA LEU A 134 -7.75 4.98 -1.10
C LEU A 134 -7.40 6.16 -2.03
N TRP A 135 -7.85 7.38 -1.69
CA TRP A 135 -7.47 8.58 -2.45
C TRP A 135 -6.00 8.92 -2.26
N LEU A 136 -5.48 8.87 -1.03
CA LEU A 136 -4.06 9.10 -0.77
C LEU A 136 -3.19 8.07 -1.50
N SER A 137 -3.54 6.77 -1.42
CA SER A 137 -2.84 5.72 -2.16
C SER A 137 -2.88 5.92 -3.67
N PHE A 138 -3.98 6.44 -4.21
CA PHE A 138 -4.05 6.85 -5.62
C PHE A 138 -3.03 7.94 -5.95
N PHE A 139 -2.98 9.02 -5.16
CA PHE A 139 -2.01 10.11 -5.38
C PHE A 139 -0.56 9.61 -5.25
N PHE A 140 -0.25 8.78 -4.24
CA PHE A 140 1.06 8.16 -4.10
C PHE A 140 1.41 7.27 -5.30
N ALA A 141 0.47 6.48 -5.82
CA ALA A 141 0.69 5.66 -7.01
C ALA A 141 0.95 6.51 -8.26
N CYS A 142 0.28 7.65 -8.42
CA CYS A 142 0.57 8.61 -9.49
C CYS A 142 1.98 9.19 -9.36
N LEU A 143 2.40 9.59 -8.15
CA LEU A 143 3.76 10.07 -7.91
C LEU A 143 4.80 8.99 -8.22
N ASN A 144 4.57 7.75 -7.81
CA ASN A 144 5.43 6.62 -8.16
C ASN A 144 5.48 6.38 -9.67
N THR A 145 4.35 6.53 -10.38
CA THR A 145 4.32 6.42 -11.85
C THR A 145 5.20 7.50 -12.48
N LEU A 146 5.07 8.74 -12.03
CA LEU A 146 5.93 9.83 -12.51
C LEU A 146 7.40 9.58 -12.21
N GLY A 147 7.74 9.18 -10.97
CA GLY A 147 9.10 8.84 -10.58
C GLY A 147 9.71 7.75 -11.48
N ASN A 148 8.95 6.69 -11.78
CA ASN A 148 9.38 5.62 -12.66
C ASN A 148 9.59 6.10 -14.10
N LEU A 149 8.69 6.93 -14.63
CA LEU A 149 8.81 7.51 -15.99
C LEU A 149 10.04 8.43 -16.12
N PHE A 150 10.38 9.15 -15.05
CA PHE A 150 11.60 9.96 -14.96
C PHE A 150 12.84 9.17 -14.48
N GLY A 151 12.72 7.84 -14.33
CA GLY A 151 13.84 6.99 -13.95
C GLY A 151 14.95 6.97 -14.99
N SER A 152 16.12 6.46 -14.62
CA SER A 152 17.29 6.34 -15.49
C SER A 152 17.27 5.06 -16.34
N THR A 153 16.62 3.99 -15.85
CA THR A 153 16.65 2.66 -16.48
C THR A 153 15.36 2.35 -17.27
N TRP A 154 15.49 1.49 -18.29
CA TRP A 154 14.33 1.02 -19.06
C TRP A 154 13.38 0.17 -18.19
N PHE A 155 13.93 -0.58 -17.24
CA PHE A 155 13.17 -1.43 -16.33
C PHE A 155 12.22 -0.58 -15.47
N GLU A 156 12.73 0.52 -14.91
CA GLU A 156 11.92 1.45 -14.13
C GLU A 156 10.85 2.10 -15.00
N LYS A 157 11.23 2.66 -16.16
CA LYS A 157 10.30 3.38 -17.05
C LYS A 157 9.14 2.53 -17.54
N ILE A 158 9.44 1.28 -17.92
CA ILE A 158 8.47 0.41 -18.58
C ILE A 158 7.81 -0.51 -17.57
N ILE A 159 8.58 -1.36 -16.89
CA ILE A 159 8.00 -2.40 -16.03
C ILE A 159 7.42 -1.77 -14.77
N MET A 160 8.22 -1.03 -14.02
CA MET A 160 7.75 -0.42 -12.78
C MET A 160 6.75 0.71 -13.06
N GLY A 161 6.93 1.48 -14.13
CA GLY A 161 5.96 2.47 -14.59
C GLY A 161 4.58 1.88 -14.89
N LEU A 162 4.52 0.74 -15.58
CA LEU A 162 3.25 0.04 -15.82
C LEU A 162 2.63 -0.50 -14.53
N VAL A 163 3.44 -1.08 -13.64
CA VAL A 163 2.96 -1.59 -12.33
C VAL A 163 2.29 -0.47 -11.54
N THR A 164 2.94 0.68 -11.40
CA THR A 164 2.43 1.79 -10.59
C THR A 164 1.27 2.53 -11.27
N LEU A 165 1.24 2.57 -12.61
CA LEU A 165 0.11 3.06 -13.38
C LEU A 165 -1.14 2.20 -13.15
N ILE A 166 -1.00 0.88 -13.24
CA ILE A 166 -2.12 -0.05 -12.99
C ILE A 166 -2.57 0.08 -11.53
N GLN A 167 -1.64 0.16 -10.57
CA GLN A 167 -1.99 0.42 -9.16
C GLN A 167 -2.81 1.72 -9.02
N ALA A 168 -2.39 2.81 -9.66
CA ALA A 168 -3.12 4.08 -9.64
C ALA A 168 -4.56 3.92 -10.17
N MET A 169 -4.73 3.25 -11.31
CA MET A 169 -6.06 2.98 -11.88
C MET A 169 -6.94 2.15 -10.92
N LEU A 170 -6.38 1.15 -10.26
CA LEU A 170 -7.11 0.30 -9.30
C LEU A 170 -7.49 1.05 -8.03
N TYR A 171 -6.59 1.86 -7.47
CA TYR A 171 -6.88 2.71 -6.31
C TYR A 171 -7.96 3.74 -6.64
N PHE A 172 -7.86 4.40 -7.80
CA PHE A 172 -8.88 5.34 -8.28
C PHE A 172 -10.27 4.68 -8.37
N TYR A 173 -10.33 3.49 -8.97
CA TYR A 173 -11.57 2.72 -9.06
C TYR A 173 -12.15 2.39 -7.67
N LEU A 174 -11.32 1.96 -6.72
CA LEU A 174 -11.77 1.67 -5.35
C LEU A 174 -12.24 2.93 -4.61
N ALA A 175 -11.54 4.06 -4.79
CA ALA A 175 -11.85 5.33 -4.15
C ALA A 175 -13.16 5.95 -4.64
N ARG A 176 -13.47 5.78 -5.93
CA ARG A 176 -14.71 6.26 -6.58
C ARG A 176 -15.91 5.35 -6.31
N SER A 177 -15.69 4.06 -6.12
CA SER A 177 -16.79 3.13 -5.85
C SER A 177 -17.32 3.30 -4.42
N ASN A 178 -18.63 3.32 -4.25
CA ASN A 178 -19.25 3.26 -2.92
C ASN A 178 -19.37 1.79 -2.48
N PRO A 179 -19.04 1.45 -1.23
CA PRO A 179 -19.38 0.13 -0.70
C PRO A 179 -20.91 0.00 -0.77
N LYS A 180 -21.41 -1.00 -1.52
CA LYS A 180 -22.85 -1.24 -1.63
C LYS A 180 -23.43 -1.31 -0.21
N ARG A 181 -24.29 -0.35 0.17
CA ARG A 181 -25.15 -0.49 1.34
C ARG A 181 -25.96 -1.76 1.08
N LYS A 182 -25.65 -2.84 1.79
CA LYS A 182 -26.58 -3.97 1.87
C LYS A 182 -27.85 -3.35 2.47
N HIS A 183 -28.90 -3.20 1.67
CA HIS A 183 -30.22 -2.87 2.20
C HIS A 183 -30.45 -3.84 3.36
N ARG A 184 -30.53 -3.32 4.58
CA ARG A 184 -31.19 -4.04 5.67
C ARG A 184 -32.60 -4.29 5.12
N LYS A 185 -32.88 -5.54 4.75
CA LYS A 185 -34.26 -5.99 4.72
C LYS A 185 -34.74 -5.84 6.16
N GLY A 186 -35.79 -5.02 6.33
CA GLY A 186 -36.48 -4.83 7.59
C GLY A 186 -37.04 -6.14 8.12
#